data_AF-A0A0U5B0A5-F1
#
_entry.id   AF-A0A0U5B0A5-F1
#
_cell.length_a   1.000
_cell.length_b   1.000
_cell.length_c   1.000
_cell.angle_alpha   90.00
_cell.angle_beta   90.00
_cell.angle_gamma   90.00
#
_symmetry.space_group_name_H-M   'P 1'
#
loop_
_entity.id
_entity.type
_entity.pdbx_description
1 polymer ?
#
loop_
_entity_poly.entity_id
_entity_poly.type
_entity_poly.pdbx_seq_one_letter_code
_entity_poly.pdbx_strand_id
1 'polypeptide(L)'
;MKWQDESSALLDELLKPLPVFVRPMAKKSIKSKIEQVAQENGAEEISHDHVVRGYILAAPDKDRAVTALEAHNIDLAPYEELLK
;
A
#
# COMPACT_ATOMS: atom_id res chain seq x y z
N MET A 1 -2.76 15.61 3.99
CA MET A 1 -3.44 14.37 4.40
C MET A 1 -2.86 13.88 5.71
N LYS A 2 -3.74 13.43 6.60
CA LYS A 2 -3.32 12.84 7.88
C LYS A 2 -3.23 11.32 7.72
N TRP A 3 -2.07 10.77 8.09
CA TRP A 3 -1.88 9.33 8.14
C TRP A 3 -2.39 8.81 9.47
N GLN A 4 -3.18 7.74 9.42
CA GLN A 4 -3.55 7.01 10.64
C GLN A 4 -2.37 6.14 11.09
N ASP A 5 -2.27 5.90 12.40
CA ASP A 5 -1.18 5.11 12.98
C ASP A 5 -1.19 3.68 12.44
N GLU A 6 -2.38 3.09 12.29
CA GLU A 6 -2.58 1.75 11.70
C GLU A 6 -2.11 1.69 10.24
N SER A 7 -2.43 2.71 9.43
CA SER A 7 -2.01 2.82 8.02
C SER A 7 -0.50 2.90 7.89
N SER A 8 0.16 3.64 8.79
CA SER A 8 1.62 3.77 8.80
C SER A 8 2.29 2.47 9.22
N ALA A 9 1.75 1.80 10.24
CA ALA A 9 2.23 0.51 10.73
C ALA A 9 2.16 -0.55 9.62
N LEU A 10 1.01 -0.66 8.94
CA LEU A 10 0.83 -1.59 7.83
C LEU A 10 1.83 -1.37 6.71
N LEU A 11 2.04 -0.12 6.28
CA LEU A 11 3.02 0.18 5.24
C LEU A 11 4.41 -0.29 5.65
N ASP A 12 4.81 -0.08 6.90
CA ASP A 12 6.09 -0.58 7.39
C ASP A 12 6.17 -2.11 7.43
N GLU A 13 5.06 -2.79 7.74
CA GLU A 13 4.98 -4.26 7.69
C GLU A 13 5.11 -4.81 6.27
N LEU A 14 4.47 -4.17 5.29
CA LEU A 14 4.56 -4.53 3.88
C LEU A 14 5.97 -4.31 3.30
N LEU A 15 6.75 -3.40 3.89
CA LEU A 15 8.13 -3.13 3.50
C LEU A 15 9.17 -4.04 4.19
N LYS A 16 8.80 -4.78 5.27
CA LYS A 16 9.69 -5.74 5.95
C LYS A 16 10.33 -6.78 5.02
N PRO A 17 9.65 -7.39 4.02
CA PRO A 17 10.29 -8.36 3.13
C PRO A 17 11.29 -7.74 2.15
N LEU A 18 11.29 -6.41 1.96
CA LEU A 18 12.22 -5.75 1.05
C LEU A 18 13.62 -5.58 1.65
N PRO A 19 14.69 -5.61 0.83
CA PRO A 19 16.04 -5.28 1.27
C PRO A 19 16.14 -3.88 1.89
N VAL A 20 16.88 -3.76 3.00
CA VAL A 20 16.97 -2.50 3.77
C VAL A 20 17.38 -1.29 2.92
N PHE A 21 18.27 -1.49 1.95
CA PHE A 21 18.75 -0.41 1.07
C PHE A 21 17.69 0.10 0.07
N VAL A 22 16.69 -0.71 -0.30
CA VAL A 22 15.61 -0.26 -1.20
C VAL A 22 14.40 0.28 -0.46
N ARG A 23 14.22 -0.07 0.83
CA ARG A 23 13.04 0.33 1.62
C ARG A 23 12.76 1.83 1.60
N PRO A 24 13.73 2.75 1.76
CA PRO A 24 13.45 4.18 1.75
C PRO A 24 12.89 4.66 0.40
N MET A 25 13.44 4.14 -0.70
CA MET A 25 12.99 4.49 -2.05
C MET A 25 11.60 3.92 -2.34
N ALA A 26 11.38 2.64 -2.02
CA ALA A 26 10.08 1.99 -2.17
C ALA A 26 9.01 2.67 -1.31
N LYS A 27 9.31 2.95 -0.03
CA LYS A 27 8.40 3.65 0.89
C LYS A 27 7.97 4.99 0.33
N LYS A 28 8.89 5.79 -0.23
CA LYS A 28 8.57 7.08 -0.82
C LYS A 28 7.63 6.93 -2.03
N SER A 29 7.92 6.00 -2.94
CA SER A 29 7.08 5.75 -4.13
C SER A 29 5.69 5.28 -3.75
N ILE A 30 5.58 4.30 -2.84
CA ILE A 30 4.31 3.78 -2.36
C ILE A 30 3.52 4.86 -1.62
N LYS A 31 4.17 5.63 -0.73
CA LYS A 31 3.54 6.73 -0.01
C LYS A 31 2.94 7.76 -0.97
N SER A 32 3.68 8.14 -2.00
CA SER A 32 3.20 9.06 -3.03
C SER A 32 1.97 8.52 -3.77
N LYS A 33 1.93 7.21 -4.04
CA LYS A 33 0.78 6.59 -4.70
C LYS A 33 -0.44 6.52 -3.78
N ILE A 34 -0.25 6.21 -2.51
CA ILE A 34 -1.32 6.19 -1.50
C ILE A 34 -1.93 7.58 -1.36
N GLU A 35 -1.11 8.63 -1.26
CA GLU A 35 -1.58 10.02 -1.19
C GLU A 35 -2.36 10.42 -2.45
N GLN A 36 -1.91 9.99 -3.62
CA GLN A 36 -2.64 10.20 -4.87
C GLN A 36 -4.02 9.51 -4.84
N VAL A 37 -4.09 8.23 -4.46
CA VAL A 37 -5.36 7.48 -4.39
C VAL A 37 -6.32 8.11 -3.39
N ALA A 38 -5.83 8.51 -2.22
CA ALA A 38 -6.63 9.20 -1.22
C ALA A 38 -7.15 10.56 -1.75
N GLN A 39 -6.34 11.27 -2.55
CA GLN A 39 -6.73 12.54 -3.14
C GLN A 39 -7.81 12.36 -4.22
N GLU A 40 -7.65 11.36 -5.06
CA GLU A 40 -8.63 10.98 -6.09
C GLU A 40 -9.97 10.56 -5.45
N ASN A 41 -9.92 9.91 -4.28
CA ASN A 41 -11.10 9.57 -3.49
C ASN A 41 -11.69 10.74 -2.67
N GLY A 42 -11.05 11.92 -2.68
CA GLY A 42 -11.47 13.08 -1.88
C GLY A 42 -11.33 12.88 -0.37
N ALA A 43 -10.47 11.96 0.08
CA ALA A 43 -10.27 11.64 1.48
C ALA A 43 -9.35 12.67 2.17
N GLU A 44 -9.72 13.11 3.37
CA GLU A 44 -8.86 14.00 4.18
C GLU A 44 -7.78 13.21 4.97
N GLU A 45 -8.07 11.93 5.25
CA GLU A 45 -7.22 11.01 6.00
C GLU A 45 -6.93 9.73 5.21
N ILE A 46 -5.73 9.17 5.43
CA ILE A 46 -5.30 7.92 4.81
C ILE A 46 -5.70 6.75 5.71
N SER A 47 -6.72 6.03 5.27
CA SER A 47 -7.18 4.78 5.86
C SER A 47 -6.41 3.56 5.34
N HIS A 48 -6.64 2.42 5.98
CA HIS A 48 -6.10 1.11 5.58
C HIS A 48 -6.37 0.79 4.09
N ASP A 49 -7.59 1.01 3.59
CA ASP A 49 -7.93 0.75 2.18
C ASP A 49 -7.03 1.53 1.20
N HIS A 50 -6.77 2.82 1.49
CA HIS A 50 -5.88 3.63 0.66
C HIS A 50 -4.45 3.08 0.61
N VAL A 51 -3.96 2.55 1.74
CA VAL A 51 -2.63 1.92 1.83
C VAL A 51 -2.57 0.69 0.94
N VAL A 52 -3.56 -0.19 1.02
CA VAL A 52 -3.60 -1.43 0.22
C VAL A 52 -3.69 -1.11 -1.27
N ARG A 53 -4.61 -0.22 -1.68
CA ARG A 53 -4.75 0.22 -3.08
C ARG A 53 -3.46 0.84 -3.60
N GLY A 54 -2.89 1.77 -2.84
CA GLY A 54 -1.66 2.44 -3.24
C GLY A 54 -0.45 1.50 -3.28
N TYR A 55 -0.40 0.50 -2.40
CA TYR A 55 0.64 -0.54 -2.41
C TYR A 55 0.55 -1.42 -3.66
N ILE A 56 -0.65 -1.91 -4.00
CA ILE A 56 -0.89 -2.69 -5.22
C ILE A 56 -0.51 -1.89 -6.47
N LEU A 57 -0.95 -0.63 -6.54
CA LEU A 57 -0.71 0.24 -7.69
C LEU A 57 0.75 0.71 -7.82
N ALA A 58 1.49 0.81 -6.72
CA ALA A 58 2.90 1.19 -6.72
C ALA A 58 3.84 0.00 -6.95
N ALA A 59 3.37 -1.23 -6.74
CA ALA A 59 4.15 -2.42 -6.97
C ALA A 59 4.38 -2.63 -8.47
N PRO A 60 5.63 -2.86 -8.92
CA PRO A 60 5.91 -3.17 -10.32
C PRO A 60 5.41 -4.57 -10.72
N ASP A 61 5.24 -5.46 -9.74
CA ASP A 61 4.83 -6.85 -9.88
C ASP A 61 3.63 -7.07 -8.94
N LYS A 62 2.47 -7.32 -9.53
CA LYS A 62 1.20 -7.45 -8.79
C LYS A 62 1.16 -8.74 -7.98
N ASP A 63 1.73 -9.83 -8.47
CA ASP A 63 1.77 -11.13 -7.77
C ASP A 63 2.56 -11.03 -6.47
N ARG A 64 3.66 -10.26 -6.47
CA ARG A 64 4.42 -9.97 -5.24
C ARG A 64 3.61 -9.14 -4.26
N ALA A 65 2.83 -8.18 -4.74
CA ALA A 65 1.97 -7.38 -3.88
C ALA A 65 0.88 -8.24 -3.24
N VAL A 66 0.22 -9.09 -4.04
CA VAL A 66 -0.77 -10.07 -3.59
C VAL A 66 -0.20 -10.97 -2.51
N THR A 67 0.95 -11.60 -2.77
CA THR A 67 1.60 -12.50 -1.80
C THR A 67 1.91 -11.79 -0.47
N ALA A 68 2.37 -10.54 -0.53
CA ALA A 68 2.64 -9.76 0.67
C ALA A 68 1.34 -9.43 1.45
N LEU A 69 0.27 -9.07 0.75
CA LEU A 69 -1.03 -8.74 1.37
C LEU A 69 -1.71 -9.98 1.95
N GLU A 70 -1.67 -11.11 1.26
CA GLU A 70 -2.17 -12.41 1.75
C GLU A 70 -1.42 -12.87 3.00
N ALA A 71 -0.09 -12.66 3.05
CA ALA A 71 0.71 -12.95 4.24
C ALA A 71 0.28 -12.11 5.47
N HIS A 72 -0.35 -10.95 5.24
CA HIS A 72 -0.92 -10.09 6.27
C HIS A 72 -2.42 -10.32 6.52
N ASN A 73 -3.01 -11.40 5.97
CA ASN A 73 -4.44 -11.72 6.07
C ASN A 73 -5.35 -10.60 5.56
N ILE A 74 -4.91 -9.85 4.55
CA ILE A 74 -5.71 -8.80 3.93
C ILE A 74 -6.58 -9.43 2.85
N ASP A 75 -7.89 -9.19 2.92
CA ASP A 75 -8.83 -9.64 1.90
C ASP A 75 -8.59 -8.88 0.59
N LEU A 76 -8.36 -9.64 -0.48
CA LEU A 76 -8.08 -9.12 -1.82
C LEU A 76 -9.32 -9.02 -2.71
N ALA A 77 -10.46 -9.60 -2.29
CA ALA A 77 -11.72 -9.51 -3.00
C ALA A 77 -12.10 -8.06 -3.40
N PRO A 78 -11.98 -7.02 -2.55
CA PRO A 78 -12.33 -5.64 -2.93
C PRO A 78 -11.29 -4.97 -3.85
N TYR A 79 -10.15 -5.62 -4.11
CA TYR A 79 -9.05 -5.08 -4.91
C TYR A 79 -8.79 -5.87 -6.20
N GLU A 80 -9.60 -6.89 -6.52
CA GLU A 80 -9.45 -7.69 -7.75
C GLU A 80 -9.41 -6.83 -9.03
N GLU A 81 -10.13 -5.72 -9.05
CA GLU A 81 -10.13 -4.77 -10.17
C GLU A 81 -8.75 -4.12 -10.39
N LEU A 82 -7.97 -3.94 -9.32
CA LEU A 82 -6.61 -3.41 -9.37
C LEU A 82 -5.59 -4.48 -9.78
N LEU A 83 -5.95 -5.75 -9.63
CA LEU A 83 -5.10 -6.91 -9.93
C LEU A 83 -5.20 -7.37 -11.40
N LYS A 84 -6.26 -6.96 -12.13
CA LYS A 84 -6.45 -7.23 -13.57
C LYS A 84 -5.46 -6.52 -14.49
#